data_AF-A0A0F6SI23-F1
#
_entry.id   AF-A0A0F6SI23-F1
#
_cell.length_a   1.000
_cell.length_b   1.000
_cell.length_c   1.000
_cell.angle_alpha   90.00
_cell.angle_beta   90.00
_cell.angle_gamma   90.00
#
_symmetry.space_group_name_H-M   'P 1'
#
loop_
_entity.id
_entity.type
_entity.pdbx_description
1 polymer ?
#
loop_
_entity_poly.entity_id
_entity_poly.type
_entity_poly.pdbx_seq_one_letter_code
_entity_poly.pdbx_strand_id
1 'polypeptide(L)'
;MRKTAIVAFLVLVLGCSESRETVPDGQVDHDAQTGGGDAASTSNDAASGLACGTRGGAACDDGEVCIFPPGECGADDGGGTCIARPGVCPDVHAPVCGCDGTTYGNECDAHAAGASIARTGACATTGATSCDRRDVRCRAIEPTCPAGQVASVVAQCWGPCVAIDECACTEADACPNRDQYTCHMHRQRCGPYL
;
A
#
# COMPACT_ATOMS: atom_id res chain seq x y z
N MET A 1 11.82 68.53 -36.01
CA MET A 1 10.55 69.21 -35.62
C MET A 1 9.60 68.17 -35.06
N ARG A 2 8.85 68.53 -33.99
CA ARG A 2 7.92 67.76 -33.13
C ARG A 2 8.62 66.97 -32.00
N LYS A 3 8.92 67.62 -30.86
CA LYS A 3 8.07 67.96 -29.67
C LYS A 3 7.98 66.77 -28.68
N THR A 4 8.89 66.67 -27.71
CA THR A 4 8.70 66.99 -26.26
C THR A 4 7.43 66.44 -25.61
N ALA A 5 7.58 65.60 -24.58
CA ALA A 5 6.98 65.80 -23.25
C ALA A 5 7.46 64.76 -22.22
N ILE A 6 8.05 65.27 -21.13
CA ILE A 6 8.28 64.61 -19.85
C ILE A 6 6.97 64.69 -19.06
N VAL A 7 6.48 63.58 -18.49
CA VAL A 7 5.48 63.56 -17.39
C VAL A 7 5.75 62.28 -16.58
N ALA A 8 6.51 62.36 -15.49
CA ALA A 8 6.06 62.58 -14.11
C ALA A 8 5.33 61.36 -13.49
N PHE A 9 5.96 60.85 -12.44
CA PHE A 9 5.50 59.89 -11.43
C PHE A 9 4.04 60.11 -11.01
N LEU A 10 3.26 59.03 -10.91
CA LEU A 10 2.19 58.92 -9.93
C LEU A 10 1.86 57.45 -9.64
N VAL A 11 2.44 56.96 -8.54
CA VAL A 11 2.06 55.72 -7.85
C VAL A 11 1.03 56.11 -6.79
N LEU A 12 -0.19 55.60 -6.93
CA LEU A 12 -1.31 55.49 -5.96
C LEU A 12 -2.46 54.92 -6.81
N VAL A 13 -3.18 53.85 -6.45
CA VAL A 13 -4.22 53.73 -5.40
C VAL A 13 -4.38 52.21 -5.16
N LEU A 14 -4.17 51.67 -3.95
CA LEU A 14 -5.21 51.32 -2.96
C LEU A 14 -6.42 50.55 -3.54
N GLY A 15 -6.58 49.29 -3.14
CA GLY A 15 -7.82 48.55 -3.38
C GLY A 15 -7.73 47.06 -3.01
N CYS A 16 -8.06 46.73 -1.77
CA CYS A 16 -8.56 45.40 -1.39
C CYS A 16 -10.08 45.35 -1.66
N SER A 17 -10.60 44.18 -2.09
CA SER A 17 -11.96 43.65 -1.87
C SER A 17 -12.66 43.12 -3.14
N GLU A 18 -12.68 41.80 -3.26
CA GLU A 18 -13.87 40.93 -3.38
C GLU A 18 -14.96 41.22 -4.43
N SER A 19 -15.09 40.32 -5.41
CA SER A 19 -16.39 39.97 -6.01
C SER A 19 -16.36 38.55 -6.59
N ARG A 20 -17.07 37.66 -5.88
CA ARG A 20 -17.62 36.38 -6.38
C ARG A 20 -18.63 36.67 -7.48
N GLU A 21 -18.59 35.92 -8.58
CA GLU A 21 -19.72 35.73 -9.48
C GLU A 21 -19.86 34.23 -9.86
N THR A 22 -20.72 33.57 -9.08
CA THR A 22 -21.62 32.44 -9.38
C THR A 22 -21.40 31.60 -10.65
N VAL A 23 -21.09 30.30 -10.45
CA VAL A 23 -21.34 29.23 -11.43
C VAL A 23 -22.77 28.73 -11.22
N PRO A 24 -23.62 28.63 -12.26
CA PRO A 24 -24.95 28.05 -12.14
C PRO A 24 -24.84 26.53 -11.97
N ASP A 25 -25.43 26.02 -10.88
CA ASP A 25 -25.69 24.61 -10.63
C ASP A 25 -26.54 24.03 -11.76
N GLY A 26 -25.93 23.13 -12.54
CA GLY A 26 -26.64 22.18 -13.36
C GLY A 26 -27.26 21.13 -12.45
N GLN A 27 -28.57 21.20 -12.32
CA GLN A 27 -29.40 20.27 -11.58
C GLN A 27 -29.21 18.84 -12.12
N VAL A 28 -28.66 17.94 -11.30
CA VAL A 28 -28.68 16.50 -11.54
C VAL A 28 -29.58 15.92 -10.47
N ASP A 29 -30.85 15.73 -10.83
CA ASP A 29 -31.86 15.08 -9.99
C ASP A 29 -31.42 13.63 -9.71
N HIS A 30 -30.80 13.40 -8.55
CA HIS A 30 -30.58 12.06 -8.02
C HIS A 30 -31.77 11.72 -7.13
N ASP A 31 -32.85 11.31 -7.79
CA ASP A 31 -33.98 10.72 -7.10
C ASP A 31 -33.57 9.45 -6.37
N ALA A 32 -34.14 9.36 -5.17
CA ALA A 32 -33.85 8.39 -4.15
C ALA A 32 -34.11 6.95 -4.59
N GLN A 33 -33.25 6.04 -4.12
CA GLN A 33 -33.76 4.80 -3.57
C GLN A 33 -32.98 4.39 -2.32
N THR A 34 -33.45 4.96 -1.20
CA THR A 34 -33.44 4.28 0.10
C THR A 34 -34.33 3.05 -0.01
N GLY A 35 -33.74 1.90 -0.33
CA GLY A 35 -34.36 0.59 -0.24
C GLY A 35 -34.02 -0.04 1.10
N GLY A 36 -34.87 0.21 2.10
CA GLY A 36 -34.92 -0.61 3.30
C GLY A 36 -35.39 -2.00 2.92
N GLY A 37 -34.49 -2.97 3.09
CA GLY A 37 -34.81 -4.39 3.09
C GLY A 37 -34.42 -4.93 4.45
N ASP A 38 -35.38 -4.97 5.37
CA ASP A 38 -35.36 -5.83 6.55
C ASP A 38 -35.39 -7.29 6.07
N ALA A 39 -34.26 -7.78 5.55
CA ALA A 39 -33.98 -9.19 5.54
C ALA A 39 -33.52 -9.51 6.95
N ALA A 40 -34.40 -10.15 7.72
CA ALA A 40 -34.03 -10.81 8.96
C ALA A 40 -32.79 -11.68 8.70
N SER A 41 -31.62 -11.14 9.09
CA SER A 41 -30.38 -11.90 9.22
C SER A 41 -30.62 -12.92 10.32
N THR A 42 -31.08 -14.09 9.92
CA THR A 42 -30.87 -15.30 10.70
C THR A 42 -29.39 -15.60 10.57
N SER A 43 -28.62 -14.95 11.44
CA SER A 43 -27.19 -15.14 11.64
C SER A 43 -26.94 -16.61 11.90
N ASN A 44 -26.49 -17.30 10.86
CA ASN A 44 -25.70 -18.50 10.98
C ASN A 44 -24.43 -18.20 10.20
N ASP A 45 -23.41 -17.78 10.94
CA ASP A 45 -21.97 -17.76 10.68
C ASP A 45 -21.49 -18.47 9.40
N ALA A 46 -21.93 -17.98 8.24
CA ALA A 46 -21.57 -18.51 6.94
C ALA A 46 -21.04 -17.36 6.12
N ALA A 47 -19.79 -17.49 5.69
CA ALA A 47 -19.15 -16.61 4.73
C ALA A 47 -20.09 -16.36 3.55
N SER A 48 -20.31 -15.08 3.25
CA SER A 48 -21.07 -14.62 2.11
C SER A 48 -20.44 -15.09 0.80
N GLY A 49 -19.10 -15.25 0.77
CA GLY A 49 -18.35 -15.68 -0.40
C GLY A 49 -18.37 -14.66 -1.53
N LEU A 50 -18.83 -13.43 -1.27
CA LEU A 50 -18.88 -12.37 -2.25
C LEU A 50 -17.48 -11.92 -2.67
N ALA A 51 -17.37 -11.42 -3.89
CA ALA A 51 -16.16 -10.73 -4.33
C ALA A 51 -16.05 -9.39 -3.60
N CYS A 52 -14.83 -9.05 -3.15
CA CYS A 52 -14.55 -7.84 -2.39
C CYS A 52 -13.26 -7.15 -2.88
N GLY A 53 -13.04 -5.90 -2.48
CA GLY A 53 -11.77 -5.19 -2.72
C GLY A 53 -11.53 -4.68 -4.14
N THR A 54 -12.41 -4.97 -5.11
CA THR A 54 -12.36 -4.35 -6.45
C THR A 54 -12.85 -2.90 -6.40
N ARG A 55 -12.46 -2.09 -7.38
CA ARG A 55 -13.00 -0.73 -7.54
C ARG A 55 -14.51 -0.77 -7.73
N GLY A 56 -15.26 -0.28 -6.75
CA GLY A 56 -16.73 -0.32 -6.74
C GLY A 56 -17.34 -1.64 -6.26
N GLY A 57 -16.52 -2.60 -5.81
CA GLY A 57 -16.99 -3.78 -5.11
C GLY A 57 -17.56 -3.43 -3.74
N ALA A 58 -18.57 -4.18 -3.30
CA ALA A 58 -19.11 -4.06 -1.96
C ALA A 58 -18.03 -4.44 -0.93
N ALA A 59 -18.04 -3.76 0.22
CA ALA A 59 -17.33 -4.26 1.39
C ALA A 59 -17.97 -5.59 1.84
N CYS A 60 -17.19 -6.42 2.53
CA CYS A 60 -17.76 -7.61 3.17
C CYS A 60 -18.70 -7.21 4.30
N ASP A 61 -19.61 -8.12 4.64
CA ASP A 61 -20.59 -7.89 5.70
C ASP A 61 -19.93 -7.83 7.09
N ASP A 62 -20.69 -7.38 8.09
CA ASP A 62 -20.23 -7.38 9.47
C ASP A 62 -19.85 -8.79 9.93
N GLY A 63 -18.65 -8.91 10.53
CA GLY A 63 -18.11 -10.21 10.94
C GLY A 63 -17.35 -10.96 9.85
N GLU A 64 -17.12 -10.34 8.69
CA GLU A 64 -16.32 -10.92 7.62
C GLU A 64 -14.96 -10.23 7.45
N VAL A 65 -14.13 -10.83 6.62
CA VAL A 65 -12.85 -10.28 6.15
C VAL A 65 -12.68 -10.56 4.66
N CYS A 66 -12.18 -9.56 3.93
CA CYS A 66 -11.86 -9.69 2.52
C CYS A 66 -10.48 -10.36 2.36
N ILE A 67 -10.43 -11.54 1.74
CA ILE A 67 -9.19 -12.29 1.52
C ILE A 67 -8.80 -12.22 0.05
N PHE A 68 -7.64 -11.63 -0.21
CA PHE A 68 -7.04 -11.55 -1.54
C PHE A 68 -6.25 -12.82 -1.86
N PRO A 69 -5.99 -13.09 -3.16
CA PRO A 69 -4.98 -14.07 -3.52
C PRO A 69 -3.65 -13.77 -2.81
N PRO A 70 -2.88 -14.80 -2.36
CA PRO A 70 -1.71 -14.61 -1.52
C PRO A 70 -0.70 -13.63 -2.12
N GLY A 71 -0.38 -12.61 -1.33
CA GLY A 71 0.55 -11.55 -1.71
C GLY A 71 -0.04 -10.43 -2.54
N GLU A 72 -1.21 -10.58 -3.17
CA GLU A 72 -1.77 -9.53 -4.03
C GLU A 72 -2.29 -8.34 -3.23
N CYS A 73 -2.85 -8.56 -2.04
CA CYS A 73 -3.30 -7.48 -1.13
C CYS A 73 -4.17 -6.40 -1.80
N GLY A 74 -4.94 -6.74 -2.84
CA GLY A 74 -5.77 -5.80 -3.59
C GLY A 74 -5.04 -5.00 -4.67
N ALA A 75 -3.83 -5.40 -5.06
CA ALA A 75 -3.05 -4.75 -6.12
C ALA A 75 -3.84 -4.71 -7.45
N ASP A 76 -3.73 -3.58 -8.16
CA ASP A 76 -4.38 -3.33 -9.47
C ASP A 76 -5.91 -3.56 -9.49
N ASP A 77 -6.59 -3.17 -8.40
CA ASP A 77 -8.02 -3.43 -8.18
C ASP A 77 -8.36 -4.94 -8.18
N GLY A 78 -7.36 -5.79 -7.90
CA GLY A 78 -7.49 -7.24 -7.79
C GLY A 78 -8.42 -7.63 -6.65
N GLY A 79 -9.54 -8.24 -6.99
CA GLY A 79 -10.56 -8.63 -6.01
C GLY A 79 -10.14 -9.81 -5.14
N GLY A 80 -10.72 -9.87 -3.94
CA GLY A 80 -10.68 -10.99 -3.02
C GLY A 80 -12.04 -11.68 -2.87
N THR A 81 -12.14 -12.52 -1.84
CA THR A 81 -13.38 -13.19 -1.44
C THR A 81 -13.66 -12.93 0.03
N CYS A 82 -14.90 -12.58 0.35
CA CYS A 82 -15.36 -12.43 1.73
C CYS A 82 -15.47 -13.79 2.41
N ILE A 83 -14.81 -13.93 3.55
CA ILE A 83 -14.95 -15.07 4.43
C ILE A 83 -15.37 -14.63 5.83
N ALA A 84 -16.06 -15.51 6.54
CA ALA A 84 -16.39 -15.31 7.94
C ALA A 84 -15.10 -15.17 8.77
N ARG A 85 -15.07 -14.19 9.67
CA ARG A 85 -13.98 -13.97 10.59
C ARG A 85 -13.92 -15.11 11.62
N PRO A 86 -12.79 -15.81 11.76
CA PRO A 86 -12.66 -16.85 12.77
C PRO A 86 -12.86 -16.28 14.19
N GLY A 87 -13.77 -16.89 14.97
CA GLY A 87 -13.98 -16.53 16.37
C GLY A 87 -13.03 -17.21 17.35
N VAL A 88 -12.42 -18.33 16.94
CA VAL A 88 -11.47 -19.11 17.73
C VAL A 88 -10.35 -19.58 16.82
N CYS A 89 -9.10 -19.37 17.25
CA CYS A 89 -7.92 -19.80 16.52
C CYS A 89 -7.12 -20.85 17.30
N PRO A 90 -6.50 -21.81 16.61
CA PRO A 90 -5.62 -22.78 17.25
C PRO A 90 -4.35 -22.09 17.74
N ASP A 91 -3.80 -22.56 18.86
CA ASP A 91 -2.51 -22.08 19.39
C ASP A 91 -1.34 -22.74 18.63
N VAL A 92 -1.26 -22.44 17.33
CA VAL A 92 -0.19 -22.89 16.43
C VAL A 92 0.65 -21.68 16.05
N HIS A 93 1.96 -21.77 16.27
CA HIS A 93 2.89 -20.74 15.86
C HIS A 93 3.40 -20.99 14.44
N ALA A 94 2.82 -20.29 13.47
CA ALA A 94 3.16 -20.34 12.06
C ALA A 94 3.06 -18.92 11.47
N PRO A 95 4.02 -18.02 11.79
CA PRO A 95 3.83 -16.59 11.61
C PRO A 95 3.57 -16.20 10.16
N VAL A 96 2.73 -15.19 9.98
CA VAL A 96 2.39 -14.60 8.67
C VAL A 96 2.47 -13.08 8.74
N CYS A 97 2.66 -12.46 7.59
CA CYS A 97 2.61 -11.01 7.44
C CYS A 97 1.29 -10.63 6.78
N GLY A 98 0.49 -9.83 7.48
CA GLY A 98 -0.74 -9.28 6.93
C GLY A 98 -0.48 -8.19 5.89
N CYS A 99 -1.46 -7.96 5.01
CA CYS A 99 -1.46 -6.84 4.07
C CYS A 99 -1.47 -5.47 4.77
N ASP A 100 -1.75 -5.43 6.07
CA ASP A 100 -1.65 -4.27 6.94
C ASP A 100 -0.23 -4.04 7.50
N GLY A 101 0.73 -4.93 7.19
CA GLY A 101 2.10 -4.87 7.70
C GLY A 101 2.26 -5.42 9.12
N THR A 102 1.23 -6.05 9.69
CA THR A 102 1.28 -6.66 11.03
C THR A 102 1.72 -8.13 10.96
N THR A 103 2.59 -8.53 11.88
CA THR A 103 2.93 -9.95 12.04
C THR A 103 1.90 -10.63 12.93
N TYR A 104 1.28 -11.69 12.43
CA TYR A 104 0.35 -12.53 13.18
C TYR A 104 1.00 -13.87 13.52
N GLY A 105 0.54 -14.49 14.62
CA GLY A 105 1.04 -15.79 15.09
C GLY A 105 0.76 -16.92 14.10
N ASN A 106 -0.36 -16.83 13.39
CA ASN A 106 -0.75 -17.69 12.28
C ASN A 106 -1.79 -17.01 11.37
N GLU A 107 -2.19 -17.70 10.30
CA GLU A 107 -3.21 -17.28 9.34
C GLU A 107 -4.59 -17.03 9.98
N CYS A 108 -5.01 -17.89 10.91
CA CYS A 108 -6.29 -17.72 11.59
C CYS A 108 -6.32 -16.41 12.38
N ASP A 109 -5.25 -16.12 13.13
CA ASP A 109 -5.14 -14.88 13.90
C ASP A 109 -5.17 -13.65 12.99
N ALA A 110 -4.55 -13.72 11.80
CA ALA A 110 -4.61 -12.66 10.80
C ALA A 110 -6.05 -12.43 10.31
N HIS A 111 -6.75 -13.50 9.92
CA HIS A 111 -8.15 -13.41 9.46
C HIS A 111 -9.08 -12.95 10.58
N ALA A 112 -8.87 -13.41 11.81
CA ALA A 112 -9.59 -12.98 13.02
C ALA A 112 -9.38 -11.49 13.31
N ALA A 113 -8.19 -10.96 13.01
CA ALA A 113 -7.90 -9.53 13.08
C ALA A 113 -8.37 -8.74 11.85
N GLY A 114 -8.74 -9.42 10.75
CA GLY A 114 -9.30 -8.80 9.56
C GLY A 114 -8.28 -8.48 8.49
N ALA A 115 -7.11 -9.11 8.56
CA ALA A 115 -6.04 -8.94 7.61
C ALA A 115 -5.97 -10.12 6.64
N SER A 116 -5.91 -9.83 5.35
CA SER A 116 -5.47 -10.80 4.33
C SER A 116 -3.96 -11.04 4.43
N ILE A 117 -3.48 -12.17 3.92
CA ILE A 117 -2.05 -12.52 3.99
C ILE A 117 -1.27 -11.93 2.80
N ALA A 118 -0.24 -11.16 3.11
CA ALA A 118 0.77 -10.72 2.15
C ALA A 118 1.81 -11.81 1.88
N ARG A 119 2.24 -12.54 2.93
CA ARG A 119 3.21 -13.64 2.81
C ARG A 119 3.24 -14.52 4.05
N THR A 120 3.81 -15.70 3.90
CA THR A 120 4.26 -16.52 5.02
C THR A 120 5.49 -15.89 5.70
N GLY A 121 5.66 -16.20 6.99
CA GLY A 121 6.67 -15.61 7.84
C GLY A 121 6.27 -14.23 8.38
N ALA A 122 6.98 -13.77 9.41
CA ALA A 122 6.75 -12.46 9.99
C ALA A 122 6.92 -11.32 8.96
N CYS A 123 6.23 -10.21 9.17
CA CYS A 123 6.58 -8.97 8.50
C CYS A 123 8.03 -8.62 8.82
N ALA A 124 8.71 -7.94 7.91
CA ALA A 124 9.97 -7.32 8.35
C ALA A 124 9.57 -6.32 9.42
N THR A 125 10.11 -6.49 10.61
CA THR A 125 10.18 -5.42 11.60
C THR A 125 10.78 -4.19 10.93
N THR A 126 10.52 -3.02 11.45
CA THR A 126 11.02 -1.69 11.03
C THR A 126 12.56 -1.53 11.03
N GLY A 127 13.30 -2.64 10.90
CA GLY A 127 14.62 -2.78 10.31
C GLY A 127 14.50 -3.59 9.02
N ALA A 128 13.71 -3.08 8.07
CA ALA A 128 13.69 -3.50 6.68
C ALA A 128 15.16 -3.59 6.22
N THR A 129 15.64 -4.79 5.91
CA THR A 129 17.02 -4.95 5.41
C THR A 129 17.11 -4.16 4.12
N SER A 130 17.73 -2.97 4.17
CA SER A 130 18.01 -2.22 2.95
C SER A 130 19.06 -3.01 2.19
N CYS A 131 18.82 -3.23 0.91
CA CYS A 131 19.83 -3.72 -0.02
C CYS A 131 20.07 -2.69 -1.14
N ASP A 132 19.61 -1.46 -0.91
CA ASP A 132 19.76 -0.38 -1.86
C ASP A 132 21.22 0.05 -1.92
N ARG A 133 21.89 -0.24 -3.04
CA ARG A 133 23.29 0.14 -3.24
C ARG A 133 23.50 1.66 -3.14
N ARG A 134 22.45 2.46 -3.36
CA ARG A 134 22.48 3.92 -3.19
C ARG A 134 22.59 4.33 -1.74
N ASP A 135 22.47 3.45 -0.76
CA ASP A 135 22.64 3.77 0.67
C ASP A 135 24.08 3.52 1.18
N VAL A 136 24.94 2.89 0.38
CA VAL A 136 26.32 2.62 0.76
C VAL A 136 27.14 3.91 0.72
N ARG A 137 27.76 4.28 1.83
CA ARG A 137 28.60 5.48 2.01
C ARG A 137 30.01 5.18 2.47
N CYS A 138 30.29 3.95 2.89
CA CYS A 138 31.61 3.58 3.34
C CYS A 138 32.52 3.07 2.21
N ARG A 139 33.81 2.95 2.50
CA ARG A 139 34.83 2.52 1.53
C ARG A 139 35.02 1.00 1.48
N ALA A 140 34.17 0.23 2.17
CA ALA A 140 34.25 -1.22 2.15
C ALA A 140 33.94 -1.73 0.73
N ILE A 141 34.64 -2.79 0.32
CA ILE A 141 34.40 -3.48 -0.94
C ILE A 141 33.13 -4.33 -0.79
N GLU A 142 32.27 -4.35 -1.81
CA GLU A 142 31.06 -5.18 -1.83
C GLU A 142 31.44 -6.66 -1.68
N PRO A 143 30.83 -7.40 -0.73
CA PRO A 143 31.12 -8.82 -0.57
C PRO A 143 30.52 -9.61 -1.74
N THR A 144 31.20 -10.69 -2.12
CA THR A 144 30.64 -11.63 -3.09
C THR A 144 29.63 -12.53 -2.39
N CYS A 145 28.35 -12.41 -2.77
CA CYS A 145 27.29 -13.25 -2.20
C CYS A 145 27.04 -14.51 -3.04
N PRO A 146 26.59 -15.62 -2.42
CA PRO A 146 26.11 -16.80 -3.12
C PRO A 146 24.96 -16.50 -4.08
N ALA A 147 24.68 -17.43 -5.00
CA ALA A 147 23.56 -17.31 -5.92
C ALA A 147 22.23 -17.13 -5.16
N GLY A 148 21.43 -16.15 -5.57
CA GLY A 148 20.15 -15.83 -4.92
C GLY A 148 20.27 -14.93 -3.67
N GLN A 149 21.49 -14.52 -3.30
CA GLN A 149 21.74 -13.59 -2.20
C GLN A 149 22.37 -12.29 -2.69
N VAL A 150 22.16 -11.22 -1.93
CA VAL A 150 22.71 -9.89 -2.17
C VAL A 150 23.26 -9.29 -0.88
N ALA A 151 24.23 -8.39 -1.00
CA ALA A 151 24.79 -7.70 0.15
C ALA A 151 23.76 -6.72 0.72
N SER A 152 23.42 -6.88 2.01
CA SER A 152 22.62 -5.89 2.74
C SER A 152 23.40 -4.60 2.96
N VAL A 153 22.69 -3.54 3.36
CA VAL A 153 23.24 -2.26 3.79
C VAL A 153 22.94 -2.05 5.26
N VAL A 154 23.99 -2.07 6.09
CA VAL A 154 23.91 -1.88 7.53
C VAL A 154 24.77 -0.67 7.90
N ALA A 155 24.17 0.32 8.55
CA ALA A 155 24.84 1.57 8.94
C ALA A 155 25.59 2.23 7.77
N GLN A 156 24.94 2.30 6.59
CA GLN A 156 25.50 2.87 5.35
C GLN A 156 26.78 2.15 4.86
N CYS A 157 26.96 0.89 5.24
CA CYS A 157 28.02 0.01 4.78
C CYS A 157 27.46 -1.28 4.21
N TRP A 158 28.27 -1.98 3.43
CA TRP A 158 27.97 -3.38 3.10
C TRP A 158 27.89 -4.22 4.37
N GLY A 159 26.78 -4.93 4.51
CA GLY A 159 26.48 -5.85 5.57
C GLY A 159 26.58 -7.31 5.12
N PRO A 160 25.97 -8.24 5.87
CA PRO A 160 25.92 -9.65 5.49
C PRO A 160 25.14 -9.87 4.19
N CYS A 161 25.40 -11.01 3.56
CA CYS A 161 24.58 -11.51 2.46
C CYS A 161 23.22 -11.99 2.99
N VAL A 162 22.15 -11.53 2.36
CA VAL A 162 20.76 -11.88 2.67
C VAL A 162 20.06 -12.35 1.41
N ALA A 163 18.97 -13.10 1.54
CA ALA A 163 18.15 -13.48 0.40
C ALA A 163 17.50 -12.23 -0.24
N ILE A 164 17.32 -12.24 -1.56
CA ILE A 164 16.79 -11.05 -2.28
C ILE A 164 15.39 -10.65 -1.79
N ASP A 165 14.58 -11.60 -1.35
CA ASP A 165 13.24 -11.39 -0.82
C ASP A 165 13.19 -10.89 0.62
N GLU A 166 14.35 -10.80 1.30
CA GLU A 166 14.49 -10.09 2.58
C GLU A 166 14.69 -8.58 2.37
N CYS A 167 15.20 -8.18 1.21
CA CYS A 167 15.47 -6.79 0.88
C CYS A 167 14.17 -6.01 0.76
N ALA A 168 13.98 -5.02 1.63
CA ALA A 168 12.80 -4.17 1.60
C ALA A 168 12.93 -3.07 0.55
N CYS A 169 11.80 -2.70 -0.04
CA CYS A 169 11.74 -1.66 -1.04
C CYS A 169 10.42 -0.89 -0.96
N THR A 170 10.49 0.40 -1.25
CA THR A 170 9.34 1.30 -1.38
C THR A 170 9.22 1.87 -2.80
N GLU A 171 10.23 1.63 -3.63
CA GLU A 171 10.31 2.08 -5.02
C GLU A 171 11.15 1.09 -5.83
N ALA A 172 10.99 1.10 -7.16
CA ALA A 172 11.71 0.18 -8.05
C ALA A 172 13.24 0.29 -7.93
N ASP A 173 13.74 1.46 -7.55
CA ASP A 173 15.16 1.76 -7.47
C ASP A 173 15.81 1.35 -6.14
N ALA A 174 15.00 0.95 -5.15
CA ALA A 174 15.49 0.49 -3.85
C ALA A 174 16.06 -0.95 -3.90
N CYS A 175 15.90 -1.65 -5.03
CA CYS A 175 16.42 -3.00 -5.20
C CYS A 175 17.83 -3.01 -5.83
N PRO A 176 18.75 -3.85 -5.34
CA PRO A 176 20.06 -4.04 -5.97
C PRO A 176 19.90 -4.69 -7.35
N ASN A 177 20.87 -4.52 -8.25
CA ASN A 177 20.86 -5.11 -9.60
C ASN A 177 19.50 -4.92 -10.31
N ARG A 178 19.14 -3.66 -10.62
CA ARG A 178 17.87 -3.30 -11.29
C ARG A 178 17.65 -3.96 -12.65
N ASP A 179 18.67 -4.61 -13.20
CA ASP A 179 18.63 -5.46 -14.39
C ASP A 179 18.06 -6.87 -14.11
N GLN A 180 18.08 -7.32 -12.86
CA GLN A 180 17.69 -8.67 -12.43
C GLN A 180 16.52 -8.66 -11.44
N TYR A 181 16.44 -7.61 -10.61
CA TYR A 181 15.47 -7.55 -9.52
C TYR A 181 14.60 -6.29 -9.63
N THR A 182 13.33 -6.47 -9.27
CA THR A 182 12.32 -5.42 -9.18
C THR A 182 11.75 -5.36 -7.77
N CYS A 183 11.16 -4.21 -7.44
CA CYS A 183 10.40 -4.07 -6.21
C CYS A 183 8.97 -4.59 -6.44
N HIS A 184 8.64 -5.67 -5.74
CA HIS A 184 7.28 -6.22 -5.66
C HIS A 184 6.49 -5.39 -4.63
N MET A 185 5.85 -4.30 -5.09
CA MET A 185 5.22 -3.28 -4.22
C MET A 185 4.18 -3.84 -3.25
N HIS A 186 3.47 -4.88 -3.65
CA HIS A 186 2.50 -5.62 -2.84
C HIS A 186 3.15 -6.33 -1.64
N ARG A 187 4.38 -6.79 -1.82
CA ARG A 187 5.18 -7.46 -0.78
C ARG A 187 6.15 -6.49 -0.10
N GLN A 188 6.36 -5.30 -0.67
CA GLN A 188 7.39 -4.33 -0.31
C GLN A 188 8.77 -4.99 -0.21
N ARG A 189 9.06 -5.93 -1.12
CA ARG A 189 10.31 -6.69 -1.17
C ARG A 189 10.87 -6.76 -2.57
N CYS A 190 12.18 -6.86 -2.67
CA CYS A 190 12.84 -7.14 -3.92
C CYS A 190 12.63 -8.59 -4.34
N GLY A 191 12.66 -8.84 -5.63
CA GLY A 191 12.58 -10.18 -6.19
C GLY A 191 12.87 -10.16 -7.67
N PRO A 192 13.04 -11.34 -8.31
CA PRO A 192 13.27 -11.42 -9.75
C PRO A 192 12.10 -10.83 -10.53
N TYR A 193 12.39 -10.39 -11.76
CA TYR A 193 11.35 -10.16 -12.76
C TYR A 193 10.64 -11.50 -13.06
N LEU A 194 9.30 -11.46 -13.11
CA LEU A 194 8.46 -12.60 -13.49
C LEU A 194 8.35 -12.70 -15.02
#